data_AF-A0A4U2ZVX7-F1
#
_entry.id   AF-A0A4U2ZVX7-F1
#
_cell.length_a   1.000
_cell.length_b   1.000
_cell.length_c   1.000
_cell.angle_alpha   90.00
_cell.angle_beta   90.00
_cell.angle_gamma   90.00
#
_symmetry.space_group_name_H-M   'P 1'
#
loop_
_entity.id
_entity.type
_entity.pdbx_description
1 polymer ?
#
loop_
_entity_poly.entity_id
_entity_poly.type
_entity_poly.pdbx_seq_one_letter_code
_entity_poly.pdbx_strand_id
1 'polypeptide(L)' 'ITITVPSNTVMTVVNSSGLNVMKSVSAAEAGVGDTLTYTVRIQNIGTVAATNVSFVDPIPSGTTFVANSVVI' A
#
# COMPACT_ATOMS: atom_id res chain seq x y z
N ILE A 1 -36.22 0.92 -47.86
CA ILE A 1 -35.79 1.94 -46.87
C ILE A 1 -35.20 1.17 -45.69
N THR A 2 -33.91 1.29 -45.42
CA THR A 2 -33.29 0.64 -44.27
C THR A 2 -33.31 1.63 -43.11
N ILE A 3 -33.96 1.25 -42.01
CA ILE A 3 -34.05 2.08 -40.80
C ILE A 3 -33.09 1.49 -39.78
N THR A 4 -32.15 2.29 -39.29
CA THR A 4 -31.23 1.88 -38.23
C THR A 4 -31.80 2.32 -36.89
N VAL A 5 -32.11 1.36 -36.01
CA VAL A 5 -32.47 1.63 -34.61
C VAL A 5 -31.24 1.33 -33.76
N PRO A 6 -30.70 2.29 -32.98
CA PRO A 6 -29.57 2.03 -32.10
C PRO A 6 -29.98 1.08 -30.96
N SER A 7 -29.12 0.11 -30.64
CA SER A 7 -29.28 -0.75 -29.46
C SER A 7 -28.95 0.00 -28.16
N ASN A 8 -29.19 -0.64 -27.02
CA ASN A 8 -28.78 -0.10 -25.72
C ASN A 8 -27.25 -0.14 -25.56
N THR A 9 -26.74 0.72 -24.69
CA THR A 9 -25.35 0.66 -24.21
C THR A 9 -25.25 -0.33 -23.04
N VAL A 10 -24.06 -0.91 -22.86
CA VAL A 10 -23.73 -1.72 -21.68
C VAL A 10 -22.52 -1.11 -20.98
N MET A 11 -22.54 -1.11 -19.65
CA MET A 11 -21.43 -0.66 -18.81
C MET A 11 -20.66 -1.87 -18.32
N THR A 12 -19.36 -1.93 -18.59
CA THR A 12 -18.46 -2.97 -18.07
C THR A 12 -17.51 -2.33 -17.06
N VAL A 13 -17.46 -2.87 -15.85
CA VAL A 13 -16.49 -2.43 -14.84
C VAL A 13 -15.13 -3.05 -15.15
N VAL A 14 -14.10 -2.23 -15.26
CA VAL A 14 -12.72 -2.71 -15.37
C VAL A 14 -12.14 -2.81 -13.96
N ASN A 15 -11.91 -4.04 -13.52
CA ASN A 15 -11.28 -4.32 -12.24
C ASN A 15 -9.76 -4.33 -12.41
N SER A 16 -9.05 -3.56 -11.59
CA SER A 16 -7.60 -3.57 -11.49
C SER A 16 -7.19 -3.79 -10.04
N SER A 17 -6.09 -4.52 -9.85
CA SER A 17 -5.48 -4.76 -8.55
C SER A 17 -4.18 -3.97 -8.47
N GLY A 18 -3.94 -3.34 -7.32
CA GLY A 18 -2.66 -2.70 -7.06
C GLY A 18 -2.54 -2.22 -5.63
N LEU A 19 -1.36 -2.44 -5.04
CA LEU A 19 -0.97 -1.86 -3.76
C LEU A 19 0.25 -0.99 -3.98
N ASN A 20 0.22 0.22 -3.43
CA ASN A 20 1.40 1.06 -3.31
C ASN A 20 1.87 1.02 -1.86
N VAL A 21 3.15 0.71 -1.66
CA VAL A 21 3.77 0.63 -0.34
C VAL A 21 4.94 1.60 -0.30
N MET A 22 4.94 2.48 0.70
CA MET A 22 5.99 3.45 0.90
C MET A 22 6.46 3.41 2.35
N LYS A 23 7.75 3.18 2.56
CA LYS A 23 8.40 3.20 3.87
C LYS A 23 9.33 4.41 3.95
N SER A 24 9.26 5.13 5.06
CA SER A 24 10.17 6.23 5.38
C SER A 24 10.72 6.06 6.79
N VAL A 25 11.86 6.69 7.05
CA VAL A 25 12.52 6.70 8.35
C VAL A 25 12.68 8.15 8.82
N SER A 26 12.65 8.37 10.13
CA SER A 26 12.79 9.70 10.74
C SER A 26 14.15 10.37 10.46
N ALA A 27 15.20 9.59 10.22
CA ALA A 27 16.53 10.09 9.90
C ALA A 27 17.26 9.12 8.96
N ALA A 28 17.99 9.64 7.98
CA ALA A 28 18.77 8.84 7.02
C ALA A 28 20.04 8.24 7.64
N GLU A 29 20.55 8.86 8.70
CA GLU A 29 21.72 8.44 9.48
C GLU A 29 21.36 8.46 10.97
N ALA A 30 21.95 7.55 11.74
CA ALA A 30 21.76 7.44 13.17
C ALA A 30 23.03 6.95 13.85
N GLY A 31 23.29 7.44 15.06
CA GLY A 31 24.33 6.97 15.94
C GLY A 31 23.92 5.74 16.75
N VAL A 32 24.88 5.12 17.42
CA VAL A 32 24.61 4.02 18.35
C VAL A 32 23.79 4.55 19.53
N GLY A 33 22.64 3.93 19.79
CA GLY A 33 21.72 4.31 20.86
C GLY A 33 20.54 5.17 20.41
N ASP A 34 20.56 5.68 19.18
CA ASP A 34 19.43 6.44 18.64
C ASP A 34 18.22 5.56 18.37
N THR A 35 17.03 6.14 18.48
CA THR A 35 15.77 5.48 18.10
C THR A 35 15.32 5.96 16.73
N LEU A 36 15.27 5.04 15.77
CA LEU A 36 14.74 5.29 14.43
C LEU A 36 13.24 4.99 14.39
N THR A 37 12.43 6.00 14.03
CA THR A 37 10.99 5.80 13.83
C THR A 37 10.73 5.55 12.36
N TYR A 38 10.09 4.41 12.05
CA TYR A 38 9.70 4.05 10.70
C TYR A 38 8.21 4.28 10.49
N THR A 39 7.86 4.89 9.36
CA THR A 39 6.47 5.11 8.93
C THR A 39 6.24 4.33 7.64
N VAL A 40 5.23 3.47 7.64
CA VAL A 40 4.83 2.69 6.46
C VAL A 40 3.44 3.12 6.04
N ARG A 41 3.28 3.47 4.76
CA ARG A 41 1.98 3.75 4.13
C ARG A 41 1.68 2.67 3.11
N ILE A 42 0.53 2.01 3.27
CA ILE A 42 0.01 1.01 2.34
C ILE A 42 -1.29 1.56 1.76
N GLN A 43 -1.33 1.73 0.45
CA GLN A 43 -2.48 2.28 -0.26
C GLN A 43 -3.00 1.28 -1.29
N ASN A 44 -4.30 0.99 -1.25
CA ASN A 44 -4.98 0.31 -2.34
C ASN A 44 -5.20 1.28 -3.50
N ILE A 45 -4.48 1.07 -4.59
CA ILE A 45 -4.57 1.83 -5.84
C ILE A 45 -5.37 1.07 -6.92
N GLY A 46 -5.90 -0.10 -6.59
CA GLY A 46 -6.82 -0.85 -7.44
C GLY A 46 -8.24 -0.30 -7.39
N THR A 47 -9.09 -0.83 -8.27
CA THR A 47 -10.52 -0.46 -8.33
C THR A 47 -11.42 -1.36 -7.48
N VAL A 48 -10.84 -2.38 -6.84
CA VAL A 48 -11.54 -3.31 -5.93
C VAL A 48 -10.87 -3.32 -4.55
N ALA A 49 -11.63 -3.63 -3.50
CA ALA A 49 -11.09 -3.72 -2.14
C ALA A 49 -10.01 -4.80 -2.03
N ALA A 50 -8.84 -4.43 -1.49
CA ALA A 50 -7.78 -5.37 -1.18
C ALA A 50 -8.20 -6.23 0.03
N THR A 51 -8.16 -7.55 -0.13
CA THR A 51 -8.46 -8.53 0.93
C THR A 51 -7.17 -9.27 1.29
N ASN A 52 -7.10 -9.80 2.53
CA ASN A 52 -5.97 -10.60 3.00
C ASN A 52 -4.60 -9.91 2.87
N VAL A 53 -4.53 -8.60 3.13
CA VAL A 53 -3.28 -7.84 3.09
C VAL A 53 -2.41 -8.21 4.30
N SER A 54 -1.18 -8.64 4.04
CA SER A 54 -0.16 -8.91 5.05
C SER A 54 1.08 -8.07 4.78
N PHE A 55 1.63 -7.43 5.82
CA PHE A 55 2.83 -6.63 5.75
C PHE A 55 3.93 -7.23 6.63
N VAL A 56 5.13 -7.38 6.07
CA VAL A 56 6.30 -7.91 6.76
C VAL A 56 7.47 -6.97 6.52
N ASP A 57 8.13 -6.56 7.59
CA ASP A 57 9.28 -5.66 7.56
C ASP A 57 10.44 -6.23 8.39
N PRO A 58 11.47 -6.81 7.76
CA PRO A 58 12.63 -7.35 8.46
C PRO A 58 13.41 -6.25 9.18
N ILE A 59 13.87 -6.55 10.40
CA ILE A 59 14.68 -5.62 11.18
C ILE A 59 16.08 -5.51 10.56
N PRO A 60 16.53 -4.30 10.17
CA PRO A 60 17.87 -4.09 9.63
C PRO A 60 18.96 -4.48 10.61
N SER A 61 20.08 -5.01 10.09
CA SER A 61 21.27 -5.29 10.90
C SER A 61 21.74 -4.06 11.66
N GLY A 62 22.15 -4.23 12.91
CA GLY A 62 22.59 -3.12 13.78
C GLY A 62 21.46 -2.35 14.44
N THR A 63 20.19 -2.74 14.20
CA THR A 63 19.03 -2.19 14.91
C THR A 63 18.32 -3.28 15.72
N THR A 64 17.55 -2.89 16.72
CA THR A 64 16.67 -3.78 17.49
C THR A 64 15.27 -3.20 17.48
N PHE A 65 14.27 -4.06 17.29
CA PHE A 65 12.88 -3.63 17.34
C PHE A 65 12.49 -3.22 18.76
N VAL A 66 11.91 -2.03 18.90
CA VAL A 66 11.35 -1.57 20.17
C VAL A 66 9.94 -2.16 20.32
N ALA A 67 9.76 -3.10 21.25
CA ALA A 67 8.46 -3.72 21.49
C ALA A 67 7.38 -2.68 21.84
N ASN A 68 6.15 -2.91 21.37
CA ASN A 68 5.00 -2.00 21.56
C ASN A 68 5.14 -0.61 20.90
N SER A 69 6.10 -0.43 19.98
CA SER A 69 6.26 0.84 19.23
C SER A 69 5.37 0.97 17.99
N VAL A 70 4.67 -0.10 17.61
CA VAL A 70 3.81 -0.11 16.42
C VAL A 70 2.47 0.57 16.73
N VAL A 71 2.10 1.53 15.89
CA VAL A 71 0.81 2.23 15.91
C VAL A 71 0.21 2.16 14.51
N ILE A 72 -1.10 1.88 14.40
CA ILE A 72 -1.85 1.72 13.14
C ILE A 72 -2.92 2.81 13.04
#